data_AF-A0A1J0LNW0-F1
#
_entry.id   AF-A0A1J0LNW0-F1
#
_cell.length_a   1.000
_cell.length_b   1.000
_cell.length_c   1.000
_cell.angle_alpha   90.00
_cell.angle_beta   90.00
_cell.angle_gamma   90.00
#
_symmetry.space_group_name_H-M   'P 1'
#
loop_
_entity.id
_entity.type
_entity.pdbx_description
1 polymer ?
#
loop_
_entity_poly.entity_id
_entity_poly.type
_entity_poly.pdbx_seq_one_letter_code
_entity_poly.pdbx_strand_id
1 'polypeptide(L)'
;MKKFGITLAVFLMTVILYGQTVQITSDSKIKWTGEKAIGTHWGYLRFDSGELVFDDNVLKGGHFVVDMKSLEVKDTSSKKLLAHIKSDDFFDVENYPTAELDFKSVDDLGDGHYKVTGSFTIKGKSNDLSFKLTVEEKKAHSSFKFDRQEFDVKMKNSVKDAIVYDDIKLDIELKW
;
A
#
# COMPACT_ATOMS: atom_id res chain seq x y z
N MET A 1 64.18 38.17 3.05
CA MET A 1 62.77 38.04 3.51
C MET A 1 62.06 37.08 2.56
N LYS A 2 61.90 35.80 2.93
CA LYS A 2 61.23 34.79 2.10
C LYS A 2 59.75 34.77 2.48
N LYS A 3 58.86 35.13 1.55
CA LYS A 3 57.41 35.13 1.76
C LYS A 3 56.89 33.69 1.66
N PHE A 4 56.35 33.15 2.76
CA PHE A 4 55.61 31.90 2.76
C PHE A 4 54.17 32.19 2.30
N GLY A 5 53.81 31.70 1.11
CA GLY A 5 52.42 31.67 0.66
C GLY A 5 51.72 30.46 1.26
N ILE A 6 50.73 30.66 2.11
CA ILE A 6 49.85 29.61 2.60
C ILE A 6 48.71 29.50 1.61
N THR A 7 48.67 28.41 0.84
CA THR A 7 47.52 28.09 -0.01
C THR A 7 46.52 27.28 0.82
N LEU A 8 45.37 27.87 1.12
CA LEU A 8 44.26 27.18 1.76
C LEU A 8 43.50 26.36 0.71
N ALA A 9 43.67 25.04 0.73
CA ALA A 9 42.87 24.13 -0.07
C ALA A 9 41.53 23.89 0.64
N VAL A 10 40.44 24.42 0.07
CA VAL A 10 39.08 24.12 0.53
C VAL A 10 38.64 22.81 -0.12
N PHE A 11 38.48 21.77 0.69
CA PHE A 11 37.98 20.47 0.25
C PHE A 11 36.45 20.48 0.32
N LEU A 12 35.79 20.55 -0.84
CA LEU A 12 34.33 20.45 -0.92
C LEU A 12 33.95 18.97 -0.82
N MET A 13 33.53 18.50 0.36
CA MET A 13 32.94 17.17 0.50
C MET A 13 31.49 17.22 0.02
N THR A 14 31.21 16.58 -1.10
CA THR A 14 29.86 16.18 -1.48
C THR A 14 29.40 15.06 -0.54
N VAL A 15 28.42 15.35 0.32
CA VAL A 15 27.70 14.32 1.07
C VAL A 15 26.78 13.62 0.07
N ILE A 16 27.09 12.37 -0.26
CA ILE A 16 26.19 11.51 -1.05
C ILE A 16 25.26 10.85 -0.03
N LEU A 17 24.00 11.31 0.03
CA LEU A 17 22.94 10.65 0.78
C LEU A 17 22.57 9.36 0.04
N TYR A 18 22.85 8.20 0.63
CA TYR A 18 22.49 6.91 0.05
C TYR A 18 21.12 6.49 0.61
N GLY A 19 20.06 6.76 -0.15
CA GLY A 19 18.77 6.12 0.10
C GLY A 19 18.89 4.60 -0.06
N GLN A 20 18.60 3.84 0.98
CA GLN A 20 18.54 2.38 0.94
C GLN A 20 17.14 1.94 0.50
N THR A 21 17.06 1.22 -0.63
CA THR A 21 15.81 0.56 -1.05
C THR A 21 15.81 -0.88 -0.57
N VAL A 22 14.71 -1.31 0.04
CA VAL A 22 14.50 -2.70 0.49
C VAL A 22 13.27 -3.29 -0.19
N GLN A 23 13.39 -4.53 -0.66
CA GLN A 23 12.32 -5.25 -1.34
C GLN A 23 11.55 -6.11 -0.34
N ILE A 24 10.22 -6.07 -0.38
CA ILE A 24 9.41 -6.95 0.46
C ILE A 24 9.51 -8.39 -0.01
N THR A 25 9.35 -9.30 0.94
CA THR A 25 9.35 -10.75 0.69
C THR A 25 7.94 -11.28 0.50
N SER A 26 7.84 -12.50 -0.04
CA SER A 26 6.56 -13.22 -0.22
C SER A 26 5.82 -13.54 1.08
N ASP A 27 6.47 -13.33 2.23
CA ASP A 27 5.88 -13.44 3.56
C ASP A 27 4.95 -12.27 3.92
N SER A 28 4.99 -11.20 3.13
CA SER A 28 4.12 -10.03 3.25
C SER A 28 2.69 -10.36 2.83
N LYS A 29 1.70 -9.78 3.50
CA LYS A 29 0.28 -10.15 3.36
C LYS A 29 -0.63 -8.93 3.40
N ILE A 30 -1.72 -9.01 2.65
CA ILE A 30 -2.84 -8.08 2.73
C ILE A 30 -4.06 -8.91 3.12
N LYS A 31 -4.65 -8.60 4.28
CA LYS A 31 -5.98 -9.09 4.63
C LYS A 31 -7.00 -8.01 4.31
N TRP A 32 -8.03 -8.35 3.54
CA TRP A 32 -9.16 -7.47 3.29
C TRP A 32 -10.37 -7.94 4.10
N THR A 33 -11.19 -6.99 4.54
CA THR A 33 -12.49 -7.23 5.18
C THR A 33 -13.53 -6.28 4.61
N GLY A 34 -14.62 -6.84 4.08
CA GLY A 34 -15.77 -6.10 3.58
C GLY A 34 -17.03 -6.47 4.36
N GLU A 35 -17.87 -5.48 4.63
CA GLU A 35 -19.07 -5.64 5.45
C GLU A 35 -20.35 -5.35 4.66
N LYS A 36 -21.44 -5.97 5.08
CA LYS A 36 -22.80 -5.71 4.61
C LYS A 36 -23.72 -5.72 5.81
N ALA A 37 -24.93 -5.19 5.67
CA ALA A 37 -25.89 -5.10 6.77
C ALA A 37 -26.17 -6.42 7.51
N ILE A 38 -25.97 -7.57 6.85
CA ILE A 38 -26.25 -8.92 7.37
C ILE A 38 -25.00 -9.81 7.49
N GLY A 39 -23.79 -9.26 7.44
CA GLY A 39 -22.58 -10.04 7.68
C GLY A 39 -21.29 -9.44 7.14
N THR A 40 -20.23 -10.22 7.20
CA THR A 40 -18.88 -9.81 6.84
C THR A 40 -18.24 -10.88 5.97
N HIS A 41 -17.42 -10.47 5.03
CA HIS A 41 -16.55 -11.35 4.26
C HIS A 41 -15.10 -10.88 4.40
N TRP A 42 -14.17 -11.82 4.43
CA TRP A 42 -12.75 -11.49 4.51
C TRP A 42 -11.90 -12.50 3.74
N GLY A 43 -10.70 -12.08 3.40
CA GLY A 43 -9.73 -12.95 2.77
C GLY A 43 -8.41 -12.25 2.56
N TYR A 44 -7.66 -12.71 1.58
CA TYR A 44 -6.29 -12.25 1.35
C TYR A 44 -6.05 -11.84 -0.10
N LEU A 45 -5.06 -10.97 -0.24
CA LEU A 45 -4.38 -10.61 -1.47
C LEU A 45 -2.88 -10.75 -1.25
N ARG A 46 -2.15 -10.98 -2.35
CA ARG A 46 -0.69 -11.07 -2.37
C ARG A 46 -0.11 -9.85 -3.08
N PHE A 47 1.04 -9.42 -2.62
CA PHE A 47 1.87 -8.51 -3.40
C PHE A 47 2.49 -9.25 -4.58
N ASP A 48 2.46 -8.62 -5.75
CA ASP A 48 3.28 -9.01 -6.90
C ASP A 48 4.72 -8.49 -6.71
N SER A 49 4.84 -7.23 -6.29
CA SER A 49 6.10 -6.61 -5.89
C SER A 49 5.88 -5.50 -4.86
N GLY A 50 6.95 -5.08 -4.19
CA GLY A 50 6.89 -3.92 -3.33
C GLY A 50 8.24 -3.55 -2.74
N GLU A 51 8.44 -2.26 -2.53
CA GLU A 51 9.66 -1.71 -2.00
C GLU A 51 9.40 -0.55 -1.04
N LEU A 52 10.34 -0.37 -0.12
CA LEU A 52 10.41 0.75 0.79
C LEU A 52 11.76 1.44 0.61
N VAL A 53 11.76 2.76 0.67
CA VAL A 53 12.97 3.59 0.55
C VAL A 53 13.25 4.24 1.89
N PHE A 54 14.43 3.99 2.44
CA PHE A 54 14.91 4.53 3.70
C PHE A 54 16.09 5.47 3.47
N ASP A 55 16.23 6.48 4.30
CA ASP A 55 17.40 7.36 4.38
C ASP A 55 17.79 7.49 5.86
N ASP A 56 19.00 7.06 6.21
CA ASP A 56 19.47 6.95 7.60
C ASP A 56 18.47 6.25 8.55
N ASN A 57 17.87 5.14 8.08
CA ASN A 57 16.81 4.36 8.76
C ASN A 57 15.45 5.07 8.91
N VAL A 58 15.29 6.27 8.35
CA VAL A 58 13.99 6.97 8.29
C VAL A 58 13.29 6.62 6.99
N LEU A 59 12.04 6.19 7.06
CA LEU A 59 11.25 5.89 5.87
C LEU A 59 10.98 7.17 5.06
N LYS A 60 11.24 7.13 3.75
CA LYS A 60 11.07 8.25 2.82
C LYS A 60 10.08 7.97 1.70
N GLY A 61 9.87 6.71 1.35
CA GLY A 61 9.00 6.35 0.23
C GLY A 61 8.72 4.86 0.15
N GLY A 62 7.94 4.48 -0.85
CA GLY A 62 7.60 3.10 -1.15
C GLY A 62 6.69 3.00 -2.36
N HIS A 63 6.75 1.86 -3.02
CA HIS A 63 5.91 1.51 -4.15
C HIS A 63 5.47 0.06 -4.00
N PHE A 64 4.21 -0.24 -4.27
CA PHE A 64 3.66 -1.58 -4.11
C PHE A 64 2.73 -1.92 -5.27
N VAL A 65 2.85 -3.15 -5.77
CA VAL A 65 1.95 -3.74 -6.76
C VAL A 65 1.29 -4.97 -6.14
N VAL A 66 -0.03 -4.99 -6.14
CA VAL A 66 -0.87 -6.08 -5.62
C VAL A 66 -1.39 -6.90 -6.78
N ASP A 67 -1.24 -8.22 -6.70
CA ASP A 67 -1.85 -9.15 -7.66
C ASP A 67 -3.33 -9.34 -7.30
N MET A 68 -4.23 -8.72 -8.06
CA MET A 68 -5.68 -8.84 -7.84
C MET A 68 -6.22 -10.22 -8.25
N LYS A 69 -5.52 -10.97 -9.10
CA LYS A 69 -5.88 -12.36 -9.42
C LYS A 69 -5.68 -13.29 -8.22
N SER A 70 -4.80 -12.92 -7.30
CA SER A 70 -4.60 -13.64 -6.03
C SER A 70 -5.77 -13.54 -5.05
N LEU A 71 -6.79 -12.71 -5.31
CA LEU A 71 -7.89 -12.48 -4.37
C LEU A 71 -8.52 -13.80 -3.91
N GLU A 72 -8.55 -13.98 -2.60
CA GLU A 72 -9.19 -15.11 -1.92
C GLU A 72 -10.30 -14.63 -0.99
N VAL A 73 -11.32 -15.46 -0.78
CA VAL A 73 -12.32 -15.33 0.29
C VAL A 73 -12.12 -16.53 1.23
N LYS A 74 -12.07 -16.30 2.55
CA LYS A 74 -11.67 -17.32 3.54
C LYS A 74 -12.73 -17.65 4.59
N ASP A 75 -13.72 -16.80 4.78
CA ASP A 75 -14.85 -17.07 5.68
C ASP A 75 -15.89 -18.04 5.10
N THR A 76 -15.79 -18.35 3.80
CA THR A 76 -16.69 -19.27 3.12
C THR A 76 -15.99 -19.99 1.96
N SER A 77 -16.49 -21.17 1.59
CA SER A 77 -16.07 -21.89 0.37
C SER A 77 -16.90 -21.54 -0.87
N SER A 78 -17.71 -20.47 -0.81
CA SER A 78 -18.60 -20.05 -1.91
C SER A 78 -17.82 -19.58 -3.13
N LYS A 79 -17.66 -20.46 -4.12
CA LYS A 79 -17.08 -20.12 -5.43
C LYS A 79 -17.86 -19.01 -6.15
N LYS A 80 -19.18 -18.95 -5.94
CA LYS A 80 -20.04 -17.92 -6.53
C LYS A 80 -19.73 -16.54 -5.98
N LEU A 81 -19.48 -16.42 -4.67
CA LEU A 81 -19.12 -15.15 -4.05
C LEU A 81 -17.75 -14.67 -4.57
N LEU A 82 -16.75 -15.55 -4.57
CA LEU A 82 -15.43 -15.23 -5.09
C LEU A 82 -15.49 -14.79 -6.56
N ALA A 83 -16.23 -15.52 -7.40
CA ALA A 83 -16.41 -15.16 -8.80
C ALA A 83 -17.08 -13.79 -8.97
N HIS A 84 -18.07 -13.48 -8.13
CA HIS A 84 -18.75 -12.19 -8.16
C HIS A 84 -17.82 -11.03 -7.76
N ILE A 85 -17.06 -11.16 -6.66
CA ILE A 85 -16.10 -10.14 -6.20
C ILE A 85 -15.05 -9.87 -7.29
N LYS A 86 -14.61 -10.90 -8.03
CA LYS A 86 -13.63 -10.76 -9.13
C LYS A 86 -14.22 -10.21 -10.43
N SER A 87 -15.53 -10.29 -10.61
CA SER A 87 -16.19 -9.96 -11.89
C SER A 87 -16.21 -8.45 -12.18
N ASP A 88 -16.59 -8.13 -13.41
CA ASP A 88 -16.81 -6.75 -13.89
C ASP A 88 -17.92 -5.99 -13.13
N ASP A 89 -18.72 -6.70 -12.34
CA ASP A 89 -19.72 -6.16 -11.42
C ASP A 89 -19.10 -5.67 -10.10
N PHE A 90 -17.79 -5.82 -9.90
CA PHE A 90 -17.10 -5.36 -8.70
C PHE A 90 -15.66 -4.91 -8.99
N PHE A 91 -14.64 -5.73 -8.73
CA PHE A 91 -13.22 -5.36 -8.95
C PHE A 91 -12.74 -5.48 -10.39
N ASP A 92 -13.46 -6.22 -11.25
CA ASP A 92 -13.10 -6.44 -12.66
C ASP A 92 -11.65 -6.90 -12.86
N VAL A 93 -11.27 -7.98 -12.16
CA VAL A 93 -9.89 -8.45 -12.05
C VAL A 93 -9.30 -8.91 -13.39
N GLU A 94 -10.15 -9.29 -14.35
CA GLU A 94 -9.68 -9.65 -15.69
C GLU A 94 -9.12 -8.44 -16.45
N ASN A 95 -9.76 -7.27 -16.35
CA ASN A 95 -9.31 -6.03 -16.99
C ASN A 95 -8.32 -5.24 -16.12
N TYR A 96 -8.41 -5.37 -14.79
CA TYR A 96 -7.56 -4.71 -13.81
C TYR A 96 -6.86 -5.75 -12.92
N PRO A 97 -5.86 -6.48 -13.46
CA PRO A 97 -5.21 -7.57 -12.75
C PRO A 97 -4.32 -7.10 -11.60
N THR A 98 -4.00 -5.80 -11.54
CA THR A 98 -3.17 -5.20 -10.50
C THR A 98 -3.87 -4.03 -9.82
N ALA A 99 -3.50 -3.80 -8.56
CA ALA A 99 -3.73 -2.56 -7.85
C ALA A 99 -2.39 -2.03 -7.35
N GLU A 100 -2.23 -0.71 -7.26
CA GLU A 100 -0.93 -0.08 -7.00
C GLU A 100 -1.03 0.95 -5.89
N LEU A 101 0.08 1.15 -5.18
CA LEU A 101 0.26 2.21 -4.20
C LEU A 101 1.62 2.88 -4.41
N ASP A 102 1.59 4.17 -4.73
CA ASP A 102 2.76 5.04 -4.83
C ASP A 102 2.79 6.02 -3.67
N PHE A 103 3.85 6.00 -2.85
CA PHE A 103 3.98 6.97 -1.77
C PHE A 103 4.25 8.36 -2.35
N LYS A 104 3.46 9.35 -1.91
CA LYS A 104 3.60 10.76 -2.28
C LYS A 104 4.30 11.57 -1.20
N SER A 105 3.98 11.29 0.06
CA SER A 105 4.66 11.90 1.21
C SER A 105 4.72 10.92 2.38
N VAL A 106 5.76 11.05 3.19
CA VAL A 106 5.97 10.29 4.42
C VAL A 106 6.33 11.28 5.52
N ASP A 107 5.41 11.46 6.47
CA ASP A 107 5.63 12.28 7.66
C ASP A 107 6.06 11.36 8.80
N ASP A 108 7.28 11.56 9.31
CA ASP A 108 7.80 10.87 10.50
C ASP A 108 7.10 11.42 11.75
N LEU A 109 6.41 10.53 12.48
CA LEU A 109 5.70 10.86 13.71
C LEU A 109 6.50 10.47 14.97
N GLY A 110 7.71 9.93 14.81
CA GLY A 110 8.55 9.40 15.89
C GLY A 110 8.27 7.92 16.21
N ASP A 111 9.21 7.29 16.89
CA ASP A 111 9.11 5.91 17.40
C ASP A 111 8.72 4.86 16.34
N GLY A 112 9.18 5.04 15.10
CA GLY A 112 8.88 4.13 13.98
C GLY A 112 7.46 4.28 13.41
N HIS A 113 6.69 5.27 13.85
CA HIS A 113 5.38 5.58 13.31
C HIS A 113 5.45 6.64 12.22
N TYR A 114 4.74 6.40 11.12
CA TYR A 114 4.69 7.31 9.98
C TYR A 114 3.25 7.57 9.58
N LYS A 115 2.96 8.80 9.16
CA LYS A 115 1.78 9.09 8.34
C LYS A 115 2.22 9.09 6.89
N VAL A 116 1.73 8.13 6.12
CA VAL A 116 1.99 8.03 4.69
C VAL A 116 0.78 8.61 3.96
N THR A 117 1.02 9.45 2.96
CA THR A 117 0.03 9.78 1.93
C THR A 117 0.51 9.17 0.63
N GLY A 118 -0.35 8.38 -0.02
CA GLY A 118 -0.01 7.72 -1.28
C GLY A 118 -1.15 7.77 -2.27
N SER A 119 -0.81 7.65 -3.55
CA SER A 119 -1.77 7.45 -4.63
C SER A 119 -2.08 5.95 -4.71
N PHE A 120 -3.33 5.60 -4.42
CA PHE A 120 -3.85 4.26 -4.60
C PHE A 120 -4.47 4.18 -5.98
N THR A 121 -4.10 3.19 -6.78
CA THR A 121 -4.75 2.88 -8.05
C THR A 121 -5.47 1.55 -7.91
N ILE A 122 -6.79 1.58 -7.91
CA ILE A 122 -7.65 0.40 -7.78
C ILE A 122 -8.66 0.46 -8.92
N LYS A 123 -8.81 -0.65 -9.66
CA LYS A 123 -9.71 -0.74 -10.83
C LYS A 123 -9.46 0.39 -11.85
N GLY A 124 -8.17 0.72 -12.07
CA GLY A 124 -7.74 1.77 -13.00
C GLY A 124 -8.06 3.20 -12.58
N LYS A 125 -8.61 3.43 -11.38
CA LYS A 125 -8.88 4.75 -10.85
C LYS A 125 -7.90 5.07 -9.73
N SER A 126 -7.30 6.27 -9.78
CA SER A 126 -6.34 6.71 -8.78
C SER A 126 -6.93 7.76 -7.85
N ASN A 127 -6.79 7.57 -6.53
CA ASN A 127 -7.11 8.56 -5.52
C ASN A 127 -6.04 8.56 -4.42
N ASP A 128 -5.88 9.69 -3.75
CA ASP A 128 -4.90 9.82 -2.68
C ASP A 128 -5.53 9.50 -1.34
N LEU A 129 -4.88 8.63 -0.56
CA LEU A 129 -5.29 8.29 0.80
C LEU A 129 -4.11 8.45 1.76
N SER A 130 -4.41 8.86 2.99
CA SER A 130 -3.45 8.87 4.08
C SER A 130 -3.72 7.72 5.05
N PHE A 131 -2.67 7.03 5.47
CA PHE A 131 -2.74 5.95 6.47
C PHE A 131 -1.54 5.99 7.40
N LYS A 132 -1.67 5.32 8.55
CA LYS A 132 -0.54 5.14 9.47
C LYS A 132 0.22 3.87 9.11
N LEU A 133 1.53 3.95 9.06
CA LEU A 133 2.42 2.81 8.90
C LEU A 133 3.36 2.78 10.10
N THR A 134 3.47 1.63 10.76
CA THR A 134 4.46 1.41 11.81
C THR A 134 5.56 0.53 11.26
N VAL A 135 6.81 0.94 11.44
CA VAL A 135 8.02 0.22 11.04
C VAL A 135 8.72 -0.29 12.30
N GLU A 136 8.97 -1.60 12.35
CA GLU A 136 9.67 -2.27 13.44
C GLU A 136 10.73 -3.21 12.84
N GLU A 137 12.00 -2.86 13.02
CA GLU A 137 13.14 -3.60 12.48
C GLU A 137 13.04 -3.82 10.95
N LYS A 138 12.66 -5.04 10.55
CA LYS A 138 12.54 -5.54 9.18
C LYS A 138 11.10 -5.83 8.79
N LYS A 139 10.15 -5.21 9.49
CA LYS A 139 8.73 -5.38 9.29
C LYS A 139 8.03 -4.04 9.33
N ALA A 140 6.89 -3.97 8.65
CA ALA A 140 5.97 -2.87 8.83
C ALA A 140 4.54 -3.37 8.89
N HIS A 141 3.67 -2.65 9.59
CA HIS A 141 2.27 -2.99 9.68
C HIS A 141 1.38 -1.76 9.52
N SER A 142 0.21 -1.95 8.94
CA SER A 142 -0.81 -0.91 8.80
C SER A 142 -2.22 -1.51 8.90
N SER A 143 -3.15 -0.76 9.48
CA SER A 143 -4.56 -1.10 9.51
C SER A 143 -5.37 0.15 9.24
N PHE A 144 -6.13 0.17 8.15
CA PHE A 144 -6.95 1.30 7.74
C PHE A 144 -8.14 0.86 6.91
N LYS A 145 -9.03 1.80 6.62
CA LYS A 145 -10.17 1.61 5.73
C LYS A 145 -10.08 2.57 4.56
N PHE A 146 -10.61 2.15 3.42
CA PHE A 146 -10.84 3.03 2.27
C PHE A 146 -12.26 2.85 1.75
N ASP A 147 -12.80 3.89 1.12
CA ASP A 147 -14.10 3.85 0.47
C ASP A 147 -13.97 3.26 -0.94
N ARG A 148 -14.62 2.13 -1.18
CA ARG A 148 -14.60 1.42 -2.48
C ARG A 148 -15.23 2.23 -3.62
N GLN A 149 -16.18 3.11 -3.32
CA GLN A 149 -16.90 3.92 -4.32
C GLN A 149 -15.98 4.97 -4.93
N GLU A 150 -15.01 5.47 -4.16
CA GLU A 150 -14.00 6.40 -4.67
C GLU A 150 -13.22 5.79 -5.85
N PHE A 151 -13.09 4.46 -5.88
CA PHE A 151 -12.38 3.70 -6.92
C PHE A 151 -13.31 3.06 -7.96
N ASP A 152 -14.59 3.44 -7.99
CA ASP A 152 -15.60 2.84 -8.87
C ASP A 152 -15.79 1.32 -8.68
N VAL A 153 -15.44 0.81 -7.49
CA VAL A 153 -15.71 -0.58 -7.08
C VAL A 153 -17.13 -0.61 -6.52
N LYS A 154 -18.09 -0.59 -7.44
CA LYS A 154 -19.53 -0.60 -7.17
C LYS A 154 -20.23 -1.74 -7.89
N MET A 155 -21.30 -2.26 -7.30
CA MET A 155 -22.18 -3.20 -7.98
C MET A 155 -23.04 -2.46 -9.01
N LYS A 156 -23.21 -3.04 -10.20
CA LYS A 156 -24.08 -2.50 -11.25
C LYS A 156 -25.54 -2.40 -10.78
N ASN A 157 -25.96 -3.28 -9.88
CA ASN A 157 -27.28 -3.20 -9.23
C ASN A 157 -27.22 -2.31 -7.98
N SER A 158 -27.72 -1.08 -8.07
CA SER A 158 -27.69 -0.08 -7.00
C SER A 158 -28.40 -0.50 -5.71
N VAL A 159 -29.48 -1.29 -5.79
CA VAL A 159 -30.20 -1.78 -4.59
C VAL A 159 -29.37 -2.79 -3.83
N LYS A 160 -28.66 -3.68 -4.54
CA LYS A 160 -27.72 -4.62 -3.92
C LYS A 160 -26.44 -3.92 -3.44
N ASP A 161 -26.00 -2.89 -4.16
CA ASP A 161 -24.85 -2.09 -3.77
C ASP A 161 -25.10 -1.39 -2.42
N ALA A 162 -26.30 -0.81 -2.24
CA ALA A 162 -26.68 -0.04 -1.06
C ALA A 162 -26.70 -0.85 0.26
N ILE A 163 -26.66 -2.19 0.20
CA ILE A 163 -26.59 -3.05 1.40
C ILE A 163 -25.17 -3.51 1.72
N VAL A 164 -24.20 -3.24 0.84
CA VAL A 164 -22.78 -3.48 1.02
C VAL A 164 -22.14 -2.18 1.47
N TYR A 165 -21.47 -2.18 2.62
CA TYR A 165 -20.82 -0.99 3.12
C TYR A 165 -19.67 -0.58 2.22
N ASP A 166 -19.45 0.72 2.12
CA ASP A 166 -18.45 1.29 1.21
C ASP A 166 -17.03 1.12 1.76
N ASP A 167 -16.88 1.11 3.09
CA ASP A 167 -15.63 0.83 3.78
C ASP A 167 -15.11 -0.59 3.51
N ILE A 168 -13.91 -0.68 2.95
CA ILE A 168 -13.11 -1.90 2.95
C ILE A 168 -11.94 -1.71 3.91
N LYS A 169 -11.84 -2.58 4.91
CA LYS A 169 -10.71 -2.59 5.85
C LYS A 169 -9.57 -3.40 5.28
N LEU A 170 -8.36 -2.84 5.35
CA LEU A 170 -7.11 -3.52 5.06
C LEU A 170 -6.30 -3.68 6.35
N ASP A 171 -5.78 -4.88 6.58
CA ASP A 171 -4.73 -5.16 7.54
C ASP A 171 -3.50 -5.67 6.76
N ILE A 172 -2.42 -4.91 6.78
CA ILE A 172 -1.22 -5.13 5.96
C ILE A 172 -0.05 -5.48 6.87
N GLU A 173 0.69 -6.52 6.49
CA GLU A 173 1.97 -6.91 7.09
C GLU A 173 3.03 -6.98 6.00
N LEU A 174 4.12 -6.23 6.16
CA LEU A 174 5.29 -6.23 5.27
C LEU A 174 6.49 -6.85 5.99
N LYS A 175 7.32 -7.59 5.26
CA LYS A 175 8.61 -8.10 5.75
C LYS A 175 9.70 -7.97 4.68
N TRP A 176 10.91 -7.55 5.04
CA TRP A 176 12.08 -7.41 4.15
C TRP A 176 13.41 -7.83 4.81
#